data_AF-R5L1U9-F1
#
_entry.id   AF-R5L1U9-F1
#
_cell.length_a   1.000
_cell.length_b   1.000
_cell.length_c   1.000
_cell.angle_alpha   90.00
_cell.angle_beta   90.00
_cell.angle_gamma   90.00
#
_symmetry.space_group_name_H-M   'P 1'
#
loop_
_entity.id
_entity.type
_entity.pdbx_description
1 polymer ?
#
loop_
_entity_poly.entity_id
_entity_poly.type
_entity_poly.pdbx_seq_one_letter_code
_entity_poly.pdbx_strand_id
1 'polypeptide(L)'
;MENKFLGITPPMGWNSWNTFTWEINDKLIREAADAFVSEGLKDAGYEYVVIDDCWSEKQRDKNGKLVPDHWKFPDGIKPVADYVHSKGLKFGMYSCAGTHTCGGHPGSFEHEFDDAETFAEWGVDYLKYDYCYKPDHIPGEVLYKRMSMALRNCGRDIMFSACNWGNDNVYKWIRESGAHLFRSTGDIQDNWESIKRLALSQIGSECYGGNFCHNDIDMLVVGMHGGSNNEWINSTEQGVNVIADSGETMPKLGGCTDEEYRTHFSLWAIMNSPLMIGCDIRRMTPATKEILTNKDVIAINQDIECRGPYCIKQWNNPDNVFSLVKPLANGDYAIGMFNFGDRAGEMSLQFWDIGLPAASGRGLSVYDCWKHEELGTFTERFVTTVEPHGCAVLRAKVVKV
;
A
#
# COMPACT_ATOMS: atom_id res chain seq x y z
N MET A 1 28.54 0.95 10.64
CA MET A 1 27.12 0.90 10.26
C MET A 1 26.84 -0.55 9.89
N GLU A 2 26.03 -1.25 10.68
CA GLU A 2 25.44 -2.49 10.18
C GLU A 2 24.55 -2.10 9.01
N ASN A 3 24.80 -2.66 7.82
CA ASN A 3 23.98 -2.40 6.64
C ASN A 3 22.57 -2.93 6.90
N LYS A 4 21.65 -2.06 7.33
CA LYS A 4 20.22 -2.35 7.33
C LYS A 4 19.67 -1.97 5.96
N PHE A 5 19.26 -2.99 5.23
CA PHE A 5 18.72 -2.86 3.89
C PHE A 5 17.22 -2.53 3.98
N LEU A 6 16.85 -1.25 3.86
CA LEU A 6 15.45 -0.83 3.79
C LEU A 6 14.84 -1.18 2.43
N GLY A 7 13.55 -1.53 2.43
CA GLY A 7 12.79 -1.77 1.20
C GLY A 7 13.19 -3.05 0.46
N ILE A 8 13.81 -4.03 1.13
CA ILE A 8 14.06 -5.34 0.49
C ILE A 8 12.73 -5.95 0.00
N THR A 9 11.73 -6.03 0.88
CA THR A 9 10.35 -6.40 0.59
C THR A 9 9.43 -5.17 0.72
N PRO A 10 8.21 -5.21 0.17
CA PRO A 10 7.26 -4.10 0.33
C PRO A 10 7.00 -3.81 1.81
N PRO A 11 7.00 -2.54 2.26
CA PRO A 11 6.73 -2.24 3.66
C PRO A 11 5.29 -2.58 4.03
N MET A 12 5.10 -3.01 5.28
CA MET A 12 3.80 -3.34 5.85
C MET A 12 3.55 -2.46 7.08
N GLY A 13 2.41 -1.78 7.12
CA GLY A 13 2.12 -0.85 8.20
C GLY A 13 0.68 -0.38 8.24
N TRP A 14 0.49 0.75 8.90
CA TRP A 14 -0.76 1.49 9.01
C TRP A 14 -0.48 2.96 8.75
N ASN A 15 -1.39 3.64 8.07
CA ASN A 15 -1.35 5.08 7.83
C ASN A 15 -2.66 5.73 8.31
N SER A 16 -2.54 6.90 8.94
CA SER A 16 -3.68 7.57 9.58
C SER A 16 -4.68 8.22 8.61
N TRP A 17 -4.31 8.48 7.35
CA TRP A 17 -5.06 9.36 6.45
C TRP A 17 -6.46 8.84 6.13
N ASN A 18 -6.57 7.61 5.64
CA ASN A 18 -7.82 7.11 5.06
C ASN A 18 -9.00 7.14 6.03
N THR A 19 -8.77 6.92 7.33
CA THR A 19 -9.84 6.99 8.32
C THR A 19 -9.94 8.35 9.02
N PHE A 20 -8.81 8.95 9.37
CA PHE A 20 -8.79 10.08 10.31
C PHE A 20 -8.46 11.42 9.68
N THR A 21 -7.91 11.46 8.47
CA THR A 21 -7.48 12.67 7.76
C THR A 21 -6.84 13.72 8.68
N TRP A 22 -7.51 14.84 8.94
CA TRP A 22 -7.02 15.93 9.78
C TRP A 22 -7.20 15.71 11.29
N GLU A 23 -7.96 14.73 11.74
CA GLU A 23 -8.30 14.49 13.15
C GLU A 23 -7.28 13.60 13.89
N ILE A 24 -6.01 13.66 13.49
CA ILE A 24 -4.91 12.96 14.17
C ILE A 24 -4.41 13.72 15.40
N ASN A 25 -3.95 12.99 16.42
CA ASN A 25 -3.33 13.52 17.63
C ASN A 25 -2.52 12.44 18.36
N ASP A 26 -1.70 12.84 19.34
CA ASP A 26 -0.85 11.93 20.13
C ASP A 26 -1.63 10.73 20.69
N LYS A 27 -2.75 10.99 21.37
CA LYS A 27 -3.58 9.95 21.98
C LYS A 27 -4.02 8.90 20.95
N LEU A 28 -4.53 9.33 19.80
CA LEU A 28 -4.94 8.43 18.72
C LEU A 28 -3.80 7.53 18.26
N ILE A 29 -2.61 8.10 18.06
CA ILE A 29 -1.45 7.34 17.55
C ILE A 29 -0.95 6.32 18.58
N ARG A 30 -0.96 6.66 19.88
CA ARG A 30 -0.65 5.72 20.95
C ARG A 30 -1.65 4.57 21.02
N GLU A 31 -2.95 4.88 20.95
CA GLU A 31 -4.01 3.86 20.92
C GLU A 31 -3.91 2.97 19.68
N ALA A 32 -3.59 3.54 18.52
CA ALA A 32 -3.33 2.78 17.31
C ALA A 32 -2.12 1.84 17.49
N ALA A 33 -1.02 2.32 18.07
CA ALA A 33 0.15 1.48 18.35
C ALA A 33 -0.14 0.34 19.35
N ASP A 34 -0.99 0.58 20.35
CA ASP A 34 -1.47 -0.46 21.27
C ASP A 34 -2.32 -1.50 20.53
N ALA A 35 -3.30 -1.06 19.73
CA ALA A 35 -4.15 -1.92 18.91
C ALA A 35 -3.34 -2.74 17.89
N PHE A 36 -2.30 -2.14 17.30
CA PHE A 36 -1.42 -2.79 16.35
C PHE A 36 -0.79 -4.08 16.93
N VAL A 37 -0.44 -4.05 18.21
CA VAL A 37 0.09 -5.21 18.93
C VAL A 37 -1.03 -6.14 19.38
N SER A 38 -2.07 -5.61 20.04
CA SER A 38 -3.13 -6.46 20.61
C SER A 38 -3.97 -7.18 19.56
N GLU A 39 -4.09 -6.59 18.36
CA GLU A 39 -4.79 -7.20 17.24
C GLU A 39 -3.93 -8.18 16.43
N GLY A 40 -2.67 -8.39 16.80
CA GLY A 40 -1.79 -9.36 16.14
C GLY A 40 -1.26 -8.91 14.77
N LEU A 41 -1.43 -7.63 14.40
CA LEU A 41 -0.86 -7.08 13.16
C LEU A 41 0.67 -7.13 13.18
N LYS A 42 1.28 -6.84 14.34
CA LYS A 42 2.72 -6.99 14.51
C LYS A 42 3.19 -8.43 14.23
N ASP A 43 2.48 -9.43 14.75
CA ASP A 43 2.81 -10.85 14.55
C ASP A 43 2.56 -11.33 13.11
N ALA A 44 1.70 -10.63 12.37
CA ALA A 44 1.48 -10.83 10.94
C ALA A 44 2.56 -10.15 10.06
N GLY A 45 3.47 -9.36 10.65
CA GLY A 45 4.61 -8.74 9.96
C GLY A 45 4.48 -7.25 9.69
N TYR A 46 3.36 -6.61 10.05
CA TYR A 46 3.24 -5.16 9.97
C TYR A 46 4.14 -4.51 11.02
N GLU A 47 4.79 -3.39 10.70
CA GLU A 47 5.70 -2.73 11.64
C GLU A 47 5.66 -1.20 11.62
N TYR A 48 5.16 -0.58 10.56
CA TYR A 48 5.14 0.88 10.44
C TYR A 48 3.82 1.50 10.92
N VAL A 49 3.90 2.49 11.81
CA VAL A 49 2.80 3.38 12.22
C VAL A 49 3.10 4.77 11.67
N VAL A 50 2.46 5.14 10.56
CA VAL A 50 2.76 6.37 9.81
C VAL A 50 1.65 7.40 10.07
N ILE A 51 2.03 8.56 10.59
CA ILE A 51 1.12 9.72 10.61
C ILE A 51 1.19 10.45 9.27
N ASP A 52 0.03 10.85 8.77
CA ASP A 52 -0.11 11.56 7.50
C ASP A 52 -0.16 13.08 7.71
N ASP A 53 -0.67 13.83 6.72
CA ASP A 53 -0.74 15.29 6.75
C ASP A 53 -1.51 15.86 7.97
N CYS A 54 -1.45 17.17 8.15
CA CYS A 54 -2.13 17.92 9.20
C CYS A 54 -1.58 17.70 10.63
N TRP A 55 -0.36 17.22 10.78
CA TRP A 55 0.30 17.04 12.08
C TRP A 55 0.98 18.32 12.62
N SER A 56 1.32 19.26 11.74
CA SER A 56 2.12 20.45 12.07
C SER A 56 1.29 21.72 12.22
N GLU A 57 1.87 22.74 12.84
CA GLU A 57 1.42 24.12 12.72
C GLU A 57 1.40 24.59 11.25
N LYS A 58 0.69 25.69 10.99
CA LYS A 58 0.62 26.31 9.65
C LYS A 58 1.84 27.14 9.28
N GLN A 59 2.77 27.34 10.21
CA GLN A 59 3.97 28.13 10.01
C GLN A 59 5.18 27.41 10.62
N ARG A 60 6.34 27.54 9.98
CA ARG A 60 7.62 27.16 10.58
C ARG A 60 7.96 28.11 11.73
N ASP A 61 8.83 27.67 12.62
CA ASP A 61 9.34 28.55 13.68
C ASP A 61 10.29 29.64 13.11
N LYS A 62 10.78 30.51 14.00
CA LYS A 62 11.72 31.60 13.64
C LYS A 62 13.06 31.11 13.06
N ASN A 63 13.39 29.83 13.26
CA ASN A 63 14.61 29.21 12.74
C ASN A 63 14.33 28.41 11.44
N GLY A 64 13.10 28.45 10.93
CA GLY A 64 12.69 27.71 9.74
C GLY A 64 12.40 26.23 9.98
N LYS A 65 12.24 25.77 11.22
CA LYS A 65 11.94 24.35 11.54
C LYS A 65 10.44 24.09 11.52
N LEU A 66 10.05 22.87 11.13
CA LEU A 66 8.68 22.39 11.26
C LEU A 66 8.28 22.29 12.73
N VAL A 67 7.06 22.70 13.06
CA VAL A 67 6.55 22.73 14.43
C VAL A 67 5.33 21.81 14.52
N PRO A 68 5.33 20.79 15.40
CA PRO A 68 4.13 19.98 15.66
C PRO A 68 2.98 20.86 16.17
N ASP A 69 1.75 20.58 15.75
CA ASP A 69 0.57 21.29 16.25
C ASP A 69 0.45 21.09 17.77
N HIS A 70 0.43 22.18 18.54
CA HIS A 70 0.49 22.13 20.01
C HIS A 70 -0.77 21.57 20.68
N TRP A 71 -1.91 21.52 19.98
CA TRP A 71 -3.13 20.88 20.49
C TRP A 71 -3.14 19.38 20.19
N LYS A 72 -2.61 18.97 19.04
CA LYS A 72 -2.54 17.57 18.62
C LYS A 72 -1.38 16.82 19.28
N PHE A 73 -0.23 17.49 19.40
CA PHE A 73 1.02 16.93 19.89
C PHE A 73 1.66 17.90 20.91
N PRO A 74 1.04 18.08 22.09
CA PRO A 74 1.47 19.08 23.08
C PRO A 74 2.90 18.89 23.57
N ASP A 75 3.39 17.65 23.60
CA ASP A 75 4.76 17.30 23.99
C ASP A 75 5.70 17.10 22.78
N GLY A 76 5.24 17.44 21.58
CA GLY A 76 5.94 17.23 20.31
C GLY A 76 5.87 15.79 19.79
N ILE A 77 6.58 15.52 18.69
CA ILE A 77 6.52 14.23 17.99
C ILE A 77 7.40 13.16 18.64
N LYS A 78 8.57 13.54 19.16
CA LYS A 78 9.54 12.58 19.70
C LYS A 78 8.94 11.66 20.79
N PRO A 79 8.18 12.16 21.79
CA PRO A 79 7.56 11.27 22.79
C PRO A 79 6.53 10.29 22.21
N VAL A 80 5.94 10.59 21.05
CA VAL A 80 5.04 9.68 20.33
C VAL A 80 5.84 8.60 19.62
N ALA A 81 6.89 8.99 18.90
CA ALA A 81 7.82 8.06 18.25
C ALA A 81 8.47 7.10 19.26
N ASP A 82 8.96 7.62 20.39
CA ASP A 82 9.54 6.81 21.48
C ASP A 82 8.53 5.79 22.03
N TYR A 83 7.24 6.14 22.08
CA TYR A 83 6.19 5.20 22.50
C TYR A 83 5.94 4.12 21.47
N VAL A 84 5.84 4.47 20.19
CA VAL A 84 5.73 3.51 19.08
C VAL A 84 6.92 2.55 19.09
N HIS A 85 8.14 3.07 19.28
CA HIS A 85 9.34 2.24 19.43
C HIS A 85 9.31 1.34 20.66
N SER A 86 8.73 1.79 21.79
CA SER A 86 8.57 0.95 22.99
C SER A 86 7.70 -0.29 22.76
N LYS A 87 6.83 -0.25 21.75
CA LYS A 87 6.03 -1.40 21.29
C LYS A 87 6.79 -2.29 20.31
N GLY A 88 8.03 -1.94 19.97
CA GLY A 88 8.83 -2.59 18.93
C GLY A 88 8.26 -2.39 17.54
N LEU A 89 7.63 -1.24 17.29
CA LEU A 89 7.14 -0.78 15.99
C LEU A 89 8.05 0.34 15.48
N LYS A 90 7.81 0.79 14.24
CA LYS A 90 8.51 1.88 13.55
C LYS A 90 7.57 3.06 13.37
N PHE A 91 8.06 4.27 13.57
CA PHE A 91 7.26 5.49 13.47
C PHE A 91 7.49 6.20 12.13
N GLY A 92 6.42 6.62 11.46
CA GLY A 92 6.49 7.32 10.19
C GLY A 92 5.85 8.70 10.21
N MET A 93 6.35 9.56 9.33
CA MET A 93 5.94 10.95 9.15
C MET A 93 5.54 11.23 7.70
N TYR A 94 4.93 12.40 7.51
CA TYR A 94 4.55 12.94 6.23
C TYR A 94 5.13 14.35 6.03
N SER A 95 5.58 14.62 4.80
CA SER A 95 5.86 15.97 4.31
C SER A 95 5.63 16.03 2.79
N CYS A 96 6.01 17.13 2.14
CA CYS A 96 5.79 17.38 0.73
C CYS A 96 7.03 18.00 0.05
N ALA A 97 7.23 17.68 -1.23
CA ALA A 97 8.27 18.24 -2.10
C ALA A 97 7.96 19.67 -2.56
N GLY A 98 6.76 20.17 -2.31
CA GLY A 98 6.37 21.55 -2.57
C GLY A 98 6.51 22.47 -1.37
N THR A 99 6.13 23.74 -1.59
CA THR A 99 6.16 24.77 -0.53
C THR A 99 5.17 24.48 0.59
N HIS A 100 4.10 23.76 0.28
CA HIS A 100 3.07 23.34 1.22
C HIS A 100 2.70 21.87 1.00
N THR A 101 2.17 21.24 2.04
CA THR A 101 1.49 19.96 1.96
C THR A 101 0.13 20.09 1.27
N CYS A 102 -0.52 18.98 0.94
CA CYS A 102 -1.85 19.00 0.33
C CYS A 102 -2.89 19.69 1.22
N GLY A 103 -2.82 19.50 2.53
CA GLY A 103 -3.61 20.18 3.56
C GLY A 103 -3.17 21.62 3.83
N GLY A 104 -2.19 22.15 3.09
CA GLY A 104 -1.73 23.53 3.20
C GLY A 104 -0.91 23.81 4.47
N HIS A 105 -0.20 22.81 4.99
CA HIS A 105 0.84 22.99 6.03
C HIS A 105 2.20 23.24 5.37
N PRO A 106 3.24 23.73 6.08
CA PRO A 106 4.55 23.91 5.47
C PRO A 106 5.11 22.59 4.90
N GLY A 107 5.46 22.59 3.61
CA GLY A 107 6.19 21.49 2.97
C GLY A 107 7.71 21.65 3.16
N SER A 108 8.50 20.71 2.65
CA SER A 108 9.96 20.68 2.86
C SER A 108 10.77 21.26 1.69
N PHE A 109 10.14 21.86 0.68
CA PHE A 109 10.86 22.52 -0.41
C PHE A 109 11.86 23.56 0.14
N GLU A 110 13.14 23.44 -0.25
CA GLU A 110 14.29 24.25 0.23
C GLU A 110 14.67 24.07 1.71
N HIS A 111 14.02 23.15 2.42
CA HIS A 111 14.31 22.79 3.82
C HIS A 111 14.64 21.30 3.98
N GLU A 112 14.98 20.60 2.89
CA GLU A 112 15.02 19.13 2.88
C GLU A 112 16.06 18.55 3.85
N PHE A 113 17.25 19.17 3.94
CA PHE A 113 18.30 18.76 4.87
C PHE A 113 17.93 19.06 6.32
N ASP A 114 17.43 20.27 6.58
CA ASP A 114 16.99 20.69 7.92
C ASP A 114 15.85 19.84 8.47
N ASP A 115 14.89 19.49 7.61
CA ASP A 115 13.74 18.68 7.98
C ASP A 115 14.14 17.21 8.16
N ALA A 116 15.03 16.67 7.31
CA ALA A 116 15.54 15.31 7.48
C ALA A 116 16.30 15.14 8.80
N GLU A 117 17.12 16.12 9.20
CA GLU A 117 17.75 16.14 10.52
C GLU A 117 16.72 16.19 11.65
N THR A 118 15.68 17.03 11.52
CA THR A 118 14.58 17.12 12.49
C THR A 118 13.85 15.78 12.64
N PHE A 119 13.56 15.11 11.52
CA PHE A 119 12.93 13.78 11.52
C PHE A 119 13.83 12.73 12.19
N ALA A 120 15.14 12.78 11.93
CA ALA A 120 16.10 11.89 12.58
C ALA A 120 16.16 12.12 14.10
N GLU A 121 16.18 13.39 14.55
CA GLU A 121 16.15 13.77 15.96
C GLU A 121 14.88 13.30 16.68
N TRP A 122 13.73 13.33 16.01
CA TRP A 122 12.47 12.81 16.52
C TRP A 122 12.36 11.28 16.49
N GLY A 123 13.30 10.59 15.85
CA GLY A 123 13.30 9.12 15.77
C GLY A 123 12.43 8.54 14.65
N VAL A 124 12.19 9.30 13.58
CA VAL A 124 11.37 8.84 12.44
C VAL A 124 12.07 7.71 11.68
N ASP A 125 11.32 6.69 11.26
CA ASP A 125 11.78 5.52 10.52
C ASP A 125 11.22 5.45 9.09
N TYR A 126 10.24 6.29 8.76
CA TYR A 126 9.54 6.32 7.49
C TYR A 126 9.10 7.74 7.15
N LEU A 127 9.33 8.19 5.92
CA LEU A 127 8.82 9.46 5.40
C LEU A 127 7.99 9.20 4.15
N LYS A 128 6.68 9.50 4.21
CA LYS A 128 5.85 9.75 3.02
C LYS A 128 6.11 11.18 2.55
N TYR A 129 6.46 11.32 1.28
CA TYR A 129 6.88 12.61 0.71
C TYR A 129 6.05 12.94 -0.53
N ASP A 130 5.09 13.84 -0.34
CA ASP A 130 4.05 14.19 -1.29
C ASP A 130 4.52 15.21 -2.34
N TYR A 131 3.60 15.61 -3.24
CA TYR A 131 3.93 16.41 -4.42
C TYR A 131 3.01 17.60 -4.69
N CYS A 132 2.16 17.97 -3.71
CA CYS A 132 1.36 19.19 -3.74
C CYS A 132 2.22 20.46 -3.70
N TYR A 133 1.73 21.57 -4.29
CA TYR A 133 2.42 22.88 -4.30
C TYR A 133 3.90 22.85 -4.76
N LYS A 134 4.26 21.85 -5.58
CA LYS A 134 5.58 21.71 -6.21
C LYS A 134 5.80 22.85 -7.22
N PRO A 135 6.95 23.55 -7.21
CA PRO A 135 7.22 24.60 -8.19
C PRO A 135 7.22 24.08 -9.63
N ASP A 136 6.43 24.69 -10.51
CA ASP A 136 6.17 24.19 -11.88
C ASP A 136 7.44 23.94 -12.70
N HIS A 137 8.42 24.83 -12.61
CA HIS A 137 9.62 24.80 -13.45
C HIS A 137 10.78 23.96 -12.90
N ILE A 138 10.62 23.35 -11.72
CA ILE A 138 11.64 22.47 -11.15
C ILE A 138 11.24 21.01 -11.43
N PRO A 139 12.10 20.19 -12.07
CA PRO A 139 11.77 18.78 -12.29
C PRO A 139 11.57 18.03 -10.96
N GLY A 140 10.53 17.20 -10.87
CA GLY A 140 10.28 16.35 -9.70
C GLY A 140 11.45 15.46 -9.34
N GLU A 141 12.10 14.91 -10.36
CA GLU A 141 13.31 14.11 -10.22
C GLU A 141 14.37 14.79 -9.34
N VAL A 142 14.58 16.11 -9.50
CA VAL A 142 15.54 16.87 -8.70
C VAL A 142 15.09 16.99 -7.25
N LEU A 143 13.78 17.21 -7.02
CA LEU A 143 13.22 17.37 -5.67
C LEU A 143 13.30 16.06 -4.87
N TYR A 144 12.90 14.94 -5.47
CA TYR A 144 12.99 13.63 -4.82
C TYR A 144 14.44 13.18 -4.61
N LYS A 145 15.35 13.43 -5.57
CA LYS A 145 16.79 13.20 -5.37
C LYS A 145 17.33 14.03 -4.20
N ARG A 146 16.89 15.27 -4.05
CA ARG A 146 17.32 16.15 -2.95
C ARG A 146 16.87 15.63 -1.59
N MET A 147 15.60 15.27 -1.42
CA MET A 147 15.12 14.68 -0.16
C MET A 147 15.79 13.33 0.13
N SER A 148 15.98 12.48 -0.88
CA SER A 148 16.74 11.23 -0.72
C SER A 148 18.17 11.48 -0.24
N MET A 149 18.88 12.47 -0.80
CA MET A 149 20.21 12.86 -0.32
C MET A 149 20.16 13.34 1.14
N ALA A 150 19.18 14.15 1.51
CA ALA A 150 19.01 14.61 2.89
C ALA A 150 18.79 13.45 3.86
N LEU A 151 17.83 12.56 3.58
CA LEU A 151 17.54 11.38 4.39
C LEU A 151 18.75 10.45 4.55
N ARG A 152 19.53 10.24 3.48
CA ARG A 152 20.74 9.40 3.53
C ARG A 152 21.88 10.01 4.35
N ASN A 153 21.82 11.30 4.64
CA ASN A 153 22.86 12.03 5.38
C ASN A 153 22.38 12.55 6.76
N CYS A 154 21.13 12.25 7.17
CA CYS A 154 20.60 12.70 8.46
C CYS A 154 21.04 11.87 9.67
N GLY A 155 21.83 10.80 9.45
CA GLY A 155 22.36 9.94 10.52
C GLY A 155 21.38 8.87 11.03
N ARG A 156 20.22 8.71 10.39
CA ARG A 156 19.22 7.66 10.70
C ARG A 156 18.71 7.00 9.41
N ASP A 157 18.45 5.69 9.47
CA ASP A 157 17.82 4.96 8.38
C ASP A 157 16.31 5.28 8.33
N ILE A 158 15.88 6.00 7.30
CA ILE A 158 14.47 6.41 7.11
C ILE A 158 13.97 5.85 5.76
N MET A 159 12.91 5.03 5.81
CA MET A 159 12.21 4.53 4.62
C MET A 159 11.66 5.73 3.84
N PHE A 160 11.96 5.78 2.54
CA PHE A 160 11.61 6.94 1.70
C PHE A 160 10.52 6.57 0.72
N SER A 161 9.29 7.00 1.03
CA SER A 161 8.08 6.75 0.26
C SER A 161 7.72 7.96 -0.58
N ALA A 162 8.06 7.93 -1.86
CA ALA A 162 7.73 9.00 -2.79
C ALA A 162 6.24 8.98 -3.14
N CYS A 163 5.59 10.14 -3.19
CA CYS A 163 4.17 10.26 -3.45
C CYS A 163 3.91 11.36 -4.47
N ASN A 164 4.05 11.04 -5.76
CA ASN A 164 3.74 11.96 -6.86
C ASN A 164 2.66 11.41 -7.81
N TRP A 165 1.87 10.45 -7.35
CA TRP A 165 0.70 9.91 -8.04
C TRP A 165 0.96 9.34 -9.44
N GLY A 166 2.17 8.86 -9.73
CA GLY A 166 2.55 8.41 -11.07
C GLY A 166 2.96 9.53 -12.04
N ASN A 167 2.96 10.80 -11.61
CA ASN A 167 3.26 11.96 -12.45
C ASN A 167 4.71 11.99 -12.93
N ASP A 168 5.01 12.87 -13.90
CA ASP A 168 6.35 13.13 -14.43
C ASP A 168 7.08 11.89 -14.96
N ASN A 169 6.32 10.90 -15.45
CA ASN A 169 6.83 9.60 -15.88
C ASN A 169 7.73 8.95 -14.79
N VAL A 170 7.30 9.02 -13.53
CA VAL A 170 8.07 8.65 -12.33
C VAL A 170 8.85 7.34 -12.45
N TYR A 171 8.24 6.33 -13.08
CA TYR A 171 8.83 5.00 -13.27
C TYR A 171 10.18 5.02 -14.02
N LYS A 172 10.49 6.07 -14.78
CA LYS A 172 11.75 6.20 -15.54
C LYS A 172 12.95 6.58 -14.67
N TRP A 173 12.74 7.21 -13.51
CA TRP A 173 13.82 7.84 -12.76
C TRP A 173 13.76 7.63 -11.24
N ILE A 174 12.61 7.23 -10.69
CA ILE A 174 12.41 7.19 -9.23
C ILE A 174 13.29 6.17 -8.50
N ARG A 175 13.58 5.02 -9.12
CA ARG A 175 14.51 4.04 -8.56
C ARG A 175 15.90 4.64 -8.38
N GLU A 176 16.35 5.42 -9.36
CA GLU A 176 17.64 6.12 -9.34
C GLU A 176 17.66 7.28 -8.34
N SER A 177 16.49 7.78 -7.92
CA SER A 177 16.42 8.81 -6.87
C SER A 177 16.83 8.29 -5.49
N GLY A 178 16.75 6.98 -5.26
CA GLY A 178 16.99 6.34 -3.97
C GLY A 178 15.74 6.25 -3.07
N ALA A 179 14.54 6.52 -3.60
CA ALA A 179 13.27 6.16 -2.96
C ALA A 179 13.09 4.64 -2.87
N HIS A 180 12.53 4.18 -1.77
CA HIS A 180 12.33 2.76 -1.46
C HIS A 180 10.97 2.23 -1.96
N LEU A 181 10.06 3.15 -2.26
CA LEU A 181 8.76 2.91 -2.88
C LEU A 181 8.24 4.23 -3.46
N PHE A 182 7.30 4.13 -4.39
CA PHE A 182 6.70 5.31 -5.01
C PHE A 182 5.25 5.08 -5.42
N ARG A 183 4.39 6.06 -5.16
CA ARG A 183 3.00 6.06 -5.62
C ARG A 183 2.97 5.99 -7.15
N SER A 184 2.54 4.86 -7.69
CA SER A 184 2.44 4.60 -9.12
C SER A 184 1.04 4.92 -9.67
N THR A 185 0.10 5.31 -8.80
CA THR A 185 -1.28 5.65 -9.14
C THR A 185 -1.78 6.88 -8.41
N GLY A 186 -2.92 7.42 -8.85
CA GLY A 186 -3.72 8.36 -8.04
C GLY A 186 -4.26 7.73 -6.75
N ASP A 187 -4.89 8.55 -5.92
CA ASP A 187 -5.37 8.15 -4.59
C ASP A 187 -6.53 7.14 -4.68
N ILE A 188 -6.49 6.16 -3.78
CA ILE A 188 -7.56 5.18 -3.59
C ILE A 188 -8.74 5.81 -2.85
N GLN A 189 -9.91 5.25 -3.11
CA GLN A 189 -11.16 5.57 -2.43
C GLN A 189 -11.74 4.24 -1.96
N ASP A 190 -12.52 4.27 -0.88
CA ASP A 190 -13.16 3.08 -0.33
C ASP A 190 -14.38 2.69 -1.17
N ASN A 191 -14.15 2.22 -2.39
CA ASN A 191 -15.17 1.67 -3.27
C ASN A 191 -14.54 0.73 -4.30
N TRP A 192 -15.36 -0.20 -4.81
CA TRP A 192 -14.91 -1.26 -5.71
C TRP A 192 -14.37 -0.73 -7.05
N GLU A 193 -14.94 0.35 -7.58
CA GLU A 193 -14.48 0.92 -8.85
C GLU A 193 -13.08 1.50 -8.75
N SER A 194 -12.78 2.16 -7.62
CA SER A 194 -11.44 2.65 -7.32
C SER A 194 -10.42 1.52 -7.26
N ILE A 195 -10.73 0.45 -6.51
CA ILE A 195 -9.87 -0.74 -6.39
C ILE A 195 -9.59 -1.35 -7.77
N LYS A 196 -10.62 -1.61 -8.58
CA LYS A 196 -10.46 -2.17 -9.92
C LYS A 196 -9.62 -1.27 -10.82
N ARG A 197 -9.92 0.03 -10.87
CA ARG A 197 -9.21 1.00 -11.72
C ARG A 197 -7.72 1.03 -11.38
N LEU A 198 -7.38 1.12 -10.10
CA LEU A 198 -5.98 1.18 -9.67
C LEU A 198 -5.25 -0.13 -9.99
N ALA A 199 -5.83 -1.29 -9.65
CA ALA A 199 -5.24 -2.58 -9.98
C ALA A 199 -5.01 -2.76 -11.49
N LEU A 200 -6.01 -2.44 -12.32
CA LEU A 200 -5.90 -2.55 -13.78
C LEU A 200 -4.86 -1.59 -14.37
N SER A 201 -4.69 -0.39 -13.78
CA SER A 201 -3.68 0.58 -14.23
C SER A 201 -2.24 0.06 -14.07
N GLN A 202 -2.02 -0.93 -13.21
CA GLN A 202 -0.70 -1.50 -12.95
C GLN A 202 -0.34 -2.67 -13.86
N ILE A 203 -1.30 -3.21 -14.59
CA ILE A 203 -1.04 -4.29 -15.56
C ILE A 203 -0.11 -3.77 -16.66
N GLY A 204 1.06 -4.39 -16.81
CA GLY A 204 2.12 -3.96 -17.72
C GLY A 204 3.16 -2.99 -17.11
N SER A 205 2.98 -2.58 -15.85
CA SER A 205 3.91 -1.70 -15.13
C SER A 205 4.72 -2.44 -14.06
N GLU A 206 4.62 -3.77 -14.00
CA GLU A 206 5.15 -4.60 -12.92
C GLU A 206 6.69 -4.63 -12.91
N CYS A 207 7.32 -4.41 -14.06
CA CYS A 207 8.78 -4.38 -14.19
C CYS A 207 9.44 -3.14 -13.59
N TYR A 208 8.67 -2.10 -13.27
CA TYR A 208 9.20 -0.87 -12.68
C TYR A 208 9.37 -0.98 -11.16
N GLY A 209 8.65 -1.89 -10.51
CA GLY A 209 8.81 -2.21 -9.09
C GLY A 209 9.83 -3.32 -8.81
N GLY A 210 10.12 -3.55 -7.54
CA GLY A 210 10.91 -4.69 -7.06
C GLY A 210 11.74 -4.32 -5.83
N ASN A 211 12.73 -5.16 -5.51
CA ASN A 211 13.60 -4.88 -4.36
C ASN A 211 14.16 -3.45 -4.41
N PHE A 212 14.16 -2.81 -3.24
CA PHE A 212 14.62 -1.45 -2.98
C PHE A 212 13.81 -0.34 -3.66
N CYS A 213 12.75 -0.64 -4.43
CA CYS A 213 11.83 0.37 -4.97
C CYS A 213 10.53 -0.28 -5.43
N HIS A 214 9.50 -0.27 -4.57
CA HIS A 214 8.21 -0.93 -4.83
C HIS A 214 7.21 0.03 -5.47
N ASN A 215 6.41 -0.49 -6.41
CA ASN A 215 5.25 0.24 -6.94
C ASN A 215 4.20 0.32 -5.83
N ASP A 216 3.83 1.52 -5.41
CA ASP A 216 2.81 1.76 -4.40
C ASP A 216 1.48 2.10 -5.07
N ILE A 217 0.54 1.16 -5.00
CA ILE A 217 -0.82 1.26 -5.55
C ILE A 217 -1.76 1.99 -4.55
N ASP A 218 -1.19 2.67 -3.56
CA ASP A 218 -1.85 3.35 -2.44
C ASP A 218 -2.36 2.40 -1.35
N MET A 219 -2.89 2.97 -0.27
CA MET A 219 -3.26 2.27 0.97
C MET A 219 -4.34 1.19 0.79
N LEU A 220 -4.36 0.24 1.73
CA LEU A 220 -5.44 -0.72 1.89
C LEU A 220 -6.67 -0.06 2.52
N VAL A 221 -7.81 -0.09 1.84
CA VAL A 221 -9.12 0.31 2.38
C VAL A 221 -9.87 -0.82 3.10
N VAL A 222 -9.22 -1.97 3.30
CA VAL A 222 -9.80 -3.17 3.92
C VAL A 222 -10.45 -2.86 5.26
N GLY A 223 -11.75 -3.17 5.39
CA GLY A 223 -12.49 -3.01 6.64
C GLY A 223 -12.90 -1.58 6.98
N MET A 224 -12.78 -0.64 6.03
CA MET A 224 -13.25 0.73 6.24
C MET A 224 -14.77 0.83 6.23
N HIS A 225 -15.46 0.10 5.32
CA HIS A 225 -16.91 0.08 5.16
C HIS A 225 -17.55 1.49 5.12
N GLY A 226 -16.91 2.44 4.41
CA GLY A 226 -17.34 3.84 4.34
C GLY A 226 -17.09 4.63 5.63
N GLY A 227 -16.19 4.15 6.49
CA GLY A 227 -15.90 4.68 7.83
C GLY A 227 -14.91 5.84 7.86
N SER A 228 -14.52 6.42 6.72
CA SER A 228 -13.67 7.61 6.71
C SER A 228 -14.42 8.82 7.28
N ASN A 229 -13.70 9.74 7.94
CA ASN A 229 -14.23 11.07 8.25
C ASN A 229 -14.17 12.05 7.06
N ASN A 230 -13.77 11.58 5.88
CA ASN A 230 -13.72 12.35 4.66
C ASN A 230 -14.66 11.78 3.59
N GLU A 231 -15.61 12.62 3.14
CA GLU A 231 -16.64 12.23 2.17
C GLU A 231 -16.06 11.84 0.80
N TRP A 232 -14.94 12.44 0.38
CA TRP A 232 -14.29 12.09 -0.89
C TRP A 232 -13.70 10.69 -0.85
N ILE A 233 -13.11 10.28 0.28
CA ILE A 233 -12.57 8.92 0.46
C ILE A 233 -13.70 7.90 0.46
N ASN A 234 -14.86 8.27 1.04
CA ASN A 234 -16.07 7.44 1.04
C ASN A 234 -16.88 7.54 -0.26
N SER A 235 -16.49 8.31 -1.28
CA SER A 235 -17.36 8.51 -2.44
C SER A 235 -17.31 7.33 -3.41
N THR A 236 -18.40 7.08 -4.14
CA THR A 236 -18.54 5.94 -5.06
C THR A 236 -18.42 6.31 -6.55
N GLU A 237 -18.17 7.57 -6.90
CA GLU A 237 -17.96 8.01 -8.30
C GLU A 237 -16.77 8.96 -8.40
N GLN A 238 -15.94 8.77 -9.43
CA GLN A 238 -14.97 9.78 -9.86
C GLN A 238 -15.58 10.69 -10.93
N GLY A 239 -15.35 12.00 -10.78
CA GLY A 239 -15.25 12.88 -11.95
C GLY A 239 -16.04 14.19 -11.99
N VAL A 240 -16.64 14.67 -10.90
CA VAL A 240 -17.20 16.04 -10.88
C VAL A 240 -16.91 16.72 -9.54
N ASN A 241 -16.49 17.99 -9.61
CA ASN A 241 -16.44 18.91 -8.47
C ASN A 241 -17.62 18.64 -7.52
N VAL A 242 -17.34 18.24 -6.28
CA VAL A 242 -18.35 18.35 -5.23
C VAL A 242 -18.36 19.82 -4.83
N ILE A 243 -19.11 20.64 -5.57
CA ILE A 243 -19.48 21.96 -5.09
C ILE A 243 -20.54 21.74 -4.02
N ALA A 244 -20.22 22.01 -2.75
CA ALA A 244 -21.24 22.33 -1.76
C ALA A 244 -21.35 23.86 -1.65
N ASP A 245 -21.98 24.48 -2.65
CA ASP A 245 -22.48 25.87 -2.58
C ASP A 245 -24.00 25.95 -2.87
N SER A 246 -24.67 24.83 -3.17
CA SER A 246 -26.06 24.82 -3.66
C SER A 246 -27.12 24.26 -2.71
N GLY A 247 -26.75 23.77 -1.52
CA GLY A 247 -27.69 23.66 -0.41
C GLY A 247 -28.86 22.66 -0.47
N GLU A 248 -28.84 21.56 -1.25
CA GLU A 248 -29.79 20.43 -1.07
C GLU A 248 -29.16 19.03 -1.38
N THR A 249 -29.84 17.95 -0.94
CA THR A 249 -29.34 16.68 -0.35
C THR A 249 -29.16 15.46 -1.29
N MET A 250 -28.32 14.46 -0.90
CA MET A 250 -28.68 13.04 -0.56
C MET A 250 -27.44 12.08 -0.44
N PRO A 251 -27.51 10.95 0.30
CA PRO A 251 -26.34 10.12 0.67
C PRO A 251 -26.06 8.93 -0.27
N LYS A 252 -24.78 8.60 -0.46
CA LYS A 252 -24.25 7.24 -0.64
C LYS A 252 -22.91 7.16 0.09
N LEU A 253 -22.90 6.50 1.24
CA LEU A 253 -21.66 6.09 1.89
C LEU A 253 -21.05 5.00 1.02
N GLY A 254 -19.80 5.17 0.62
CA GLY A 254 -19.01 4.12 -0.02
C GLY A 254 -18.76 2.96 0.94
N GLY A 255 -17.74 2.18 0.65
CA GLY A 255 -17.43 0.93 1.29
C GLY A 255 -17.50 -0.23 0.30
N CYS A 256 -16.81 -1.29 0.68
CA CYS A 256 -16.85 -2.56 -0.02
C CYS A 256 -17.39 -3.66 0.90
N THR A 257 -17.80 -4.75 0.28
CA THR A 257 -18.06 -6.02 0.94
C THR A 257 -16.74 -6.66 1.39
N ASP A 258 -16.82 -7.60 2.35
CA ASP A 258 -15.63 -8.34 2.80
C ASP A 258 -15.00 -9.16 1.65
N GLU A 259 -15.81 -9.63 0.68
CA GLU A 259 -15.30 -10.35 -0.50
C GLU A 259 -14.50 -9.41 -1.42
N GLU A 260 -15.00 -8.21 -1.69
CA GLU A 260 -14.27 -7.18 -2.44
C GLU A 260 -12.98 -6.77 -1.70
N TYR A 261 -13.01 -6.64 -0.37
CA TYR A 261 -11.81 -6.37 0.42
C TYR A 261 -10.80 -7.53 0.42
N ARG A 262 -11.26 -8.77 0.42
CA ARG A 262 -10.41 -9.96 0.26
C ARG A 262 -9.71 -9.93 -1.10
N THR A 263 -10.45 -9.61 -2.15
CA THR A 263 -9.90 -9.45 -3.51
C THR A 263 -8.90 -8.29 -3.58
N HIS A 264 -9.23 -7.15 -3.00
CA HIS A 264 -8.35 -5.99 -2.87
C HIS A 264 -7.02 -6.34 -2.22
N PHE A 265 -7.06 -6.96 -1.03
CA PHE A 265 -5.85 -7.38 -0.32
C PHE A 265 -5.01 -8.36 -1.13
N SER A 266 -5.67 -9.31 -1.80
CA SER A 266 -5.01 -10.32 -2.65
C SER A 266 -4.31 -9.71 -3.87
N LEU A 267 -4.92 -8.71 -4.51
CA LEU A 267 -4.33 -7.97 -5.62
C LEU A 267 -3.08 -7.20 -5.17
N TRP A 268 -3.19 -6.44 -4.08
CA TRP A 268 -2.07 -5.67 -3.53
C TRP A 268 -0.91 -6.59 -3.15
N ALA A 269 -1.23 -7.73 -2.53
CA ALA A 269 -0.24 -8.72 -2.13
C ALA A 269 0.52 -9.29 -3.33
N ILE A 270 -0.19 -9.81 -4.35
CA ILE A 270 0.46 -10.45 -5.51
C ILE A 270 1.19 -9.46 -6.41
N MET A 271 0.76 -8.18 -6.44
CA MET A 271 1.40 -7.11 -7.20
C MET A 271 2.61 -6.46 -6.50
N ASN A 272 3.00 -6.93 -5.31
CA ASN A 272 4.08 -6.35 -4.48
C ASN A 272 3.82 -4.89 -4.05
N SER A 273 2.55 -4.51 -3.92
CA SER A 273 2.24 -3.20 -3.32
C SER A 273 2.62 -3.22 -1.84
N PRO A 274 3.05 -2.08 -1.26
CA PRO A 274 3.07 -1.90 0.18
C PRO A 274 1.70 -2.24 0.79
N LEU A 275 1.72 -2.94 1.93
CA LEU A 275 0.49 -3.28 2.66
C LEU A 275 0.28 -2.27 3.79
N MET A 276 -0.14 -1.06 3.41
CA MET A 276 -0.38 0.05 4.35
C MET A 276 -1.87 0.14 4.70
N ILE A 277 -2.25 -0.31 5.89
CA ILE A 277 -3.64 -0.32 6.38
C ILE A 277 -4.17 1.10 6.55
N GLY A 278 -5.36 1.38 6.01
CA GLY A 278 -6.03 2.68 6.11
C GLY A 278 -7.24 2.74 7.03
N CYS A 279 -7.73 1.61 7.56
CA CYS A 279 -8.90 1.55 8.46
C CYS A 279 -8.56 1.87 9.93
N ASP A 280 -9.59 2.05 10.79
CA ASP A 280 -9.41 2.12 12.24
C ASP A 280 -9.09 0.74 12.82
N ILE A 281 -7.80 0.46 13.00
CA ILE A 281 -7.33 -0.83 13.52
C ILE A 281 -7.76 -1.12 14.96
N ARG A 282 -8.26 -0.12 15.70
CA ARG A 282 -8.80 -0.32 17.07
C ARG A 282 -10.17 -0.98 17.06
N ARG A 283 -10.82 -1.07 15.89
CA ARG A 283 -12.21 -1.51 15.72
C ARG A 283 -12.40 -2.47 14.55
N MET A 284 -11.37 -3.27 14.23
CA MET A 284 -11.46 -4.26 13.15
C MET A 284 -12.53 -5.32 13.46
N THR A 285 -13.32 -5.67 12.45
CA THR A 285 -14.20 -6.84 12.54
C THR A 285 -13.38 -8.13 12.45
N PRO A 286 -13.94 -9.29 12.84
CA PRO A 286 -13.28 -10.57 12.62
C PRO A 286 -12.91 -10.82 11.15
N ALA A 287 -13.77 -10.42 10.19
CA ALA A 287 -13.50 -10.55 8.76
C ALA A 287 -12.35 -9.64 8.32
N THR A 288 -12.32 -8.38 8.76
CA THR A 288 -11.19 -7.46 8.50
C THR A 288 -9.88 -8.04 9.04
N LYS A 289 -9.90 -8.58 10.27
CA LYS A 289 -8.73 -9.18 10.90
C LYS A 289 -8.26 -10.43 10.15
N GLU A 290 -9.18 -11.31 9.73
CA GLU A 290 -8.87 -12.49 8.90
C GLU A 290 -8.15 -12.07 7.61
N ILE A 291 -8.66 -11.06 6.91
CA ILE A 291 -8.06 -10.57 5.66
C ILE A 291 -6.66 -10.01 5.92
N LEU A 292 -6.55 -9.05 6.84
CA LEU A 292 -5.29 -8.34 7.09
C LEU A 292 -4.21 -9.22 7.72
N THR A 293 -4.56 -10.34 8.35
CA THR A 293 -3.59 -11.24 9.01
C THR A 293 -3.38 -12.57 8.29
N ASN A 294 -3.91 -12.74 7.07
CA ASN A 294 -3.71 -13.96 6.29
C ASN A 294 -2.22 -14.15 5.94
N LYS A 295 -1.56 -15.08 6.64
CA LYS A 295 -0.12 -15.34 6.53
C LYS A 295 0.29 -15.89 5.17
N ASP A 296 -0.58 -16.66 4.51
CA ASP A 296 -0.26 -17.26 3.21
C ASP A 296 -0.23 -16.20 2.11
N VAL A 297 -1.19 -15.27 2.14
CA VAL A 297 -1.24 -14.14 1.20
C VAL A 297 -0.14 -13.11 1.49
N ILE A 298 0.14 -12.83 2.77
CA ILE A 298 1.27 -11.98 3.17
C ILE A 298 2.60 -12.57 2.72
N ALA A 299 2.80 -13.90 2.84
CA ALA A 299 4.02 -14.55 2.39
C ALA A 299 4.25 -14.40 0.88
N ILE A 300 3.18 -14.32 0.08
CA ILE A 300 3.28 -13.99 -1.35
C ILE A 300 3.81 -12.56 -1.54
N ASN A 301 3.28 -11.58 -0.81
CA ASN A 301 3.75 -10.19 -0.89
C ASN A 301 5.21 -10.04 -0.44
N GLN A 302 5.57 -10.73 0.64
CA GLN A 302 6.88 -10.68 1.29
C GLN A 302 7.91 -11.65 0.66
N ASP A 303 7.60 -12.25 -0.49
CA ASP A 303 8.58 -13.05 -1.21
C ASP A 303 9.81 -12.22 -1.60
N ILE A 304 10.99 -12.75 -1.29
CA ILE A 304 12.26 -12.01 -1.34
C ILE A 304 12.68 -11.63 -2.77
N GLU A 305 12.20 -12.33 -3.80
CA GLU A 305 12.52 -11.95 -5.18
C GLU A 305 11.71 -10.73 -5.66
N CYS A 306 10.61 -10.38 -4.97
CA CYS A 306 9.76 -9.24 -5.29
C CYS A 306 9.38 -9.19 -6.79
N ARG A 307 9.19 -10.36 -7.41
CA ARG A 307 8.83 -10.47 -8.83
C ARG A 307 7.44 -9.92 -9.05
N GLY A 308 7.31 -8.98 -9.98
CA GLY A 308 6.01 -8.56 -10.48
C GLY A 308 5.27 -9.74 -11.13
N PRO A 309 3.94 -9.86 -10.95
CA PRO A 309 3.17 -10.88 -11.64
C PRO A 309 3.05 -10.55 -13.13
N TYR A 310 2.79 -11.56 -13.95
CA TYR A 310 2.29 -11.37 -15.32
C TYR A 310 0.83 -11.80 -15.43
N CYS A 311 0.11 -11.19 -16.36
CA CYS A 311 -1.33 -11.39 -16.52
C CYS A 311 -1.65 -12.40 -17.63
N ILE A 312 -2.52 -13.36 -17.31
CA ILE A 312 -3.15 -14.28 -18.26
C ILE A 312 -4.66 -13.97 -18.28
N LYS A 313 -5.15 -13.53 -19.43
CA LYS A 313 -6.59 -13.29 -19.63
C LYS A 313 -7.33 -14.60 -19.84
N GLN A 314 -8.53 -14.71 -19.28
CA GLN A 314 -9.38 -15.88 -19.46
C GLN A 314 -10.16 -15.78 -20.77
N TRP A 315 -10.16 -16.84 -21.58
CA TRP A 315 -10.77 -16.83 -22.91
C TRP A 315 -12.29 -16.64 -22.91
N ASN A 316 -12.97 -17.07 -21.83
CA ASN A 316 -14.43 -17.09 -21.73
C ASN A 316 -15.03 -15.73 -21.34
N ASN A 317 -14.28 -14.89 -20.61
CA ASN A 317 -14.74 -13.57 -20.16
C ASN A 317 -13.54 -12.63 -19.89
N PRO A 318 -12.71 -12.34 -20.91
CA PRO A 318 -11.40 -11.69 -20.76
C PRO A 318 -11.46 -10.24 -20.24
N ASP A 319 -12.65 -9.64 -20.21
CA ASP A 319 -12.86 -8.27 -19.74
C ASP A 319 -13.10 -8.20 -18.23
N ASN A 320 -13.55 -9.29 -17.61
CA ASN A 320 -13.92 -9.32 -16.19
C ASN A 320 -13.13 -10.34 -15.37
N VAL A 321 -12.54 -11.35 -15.98
CA VAL A 321 -11.76 -12.38 -15.28
C VAL A 321 -10.36 -12.51 -15.85
N PHE A 322 -9.39 -12.58 -14.94
CA PHE A 322 -7.97 -12.71 -15.29
C PHE A 322 -7.21 -13.43 -14.18
N SER A 323 -6.04 -13.94 -14.54
CA SER A 323 -5.10 -14.55 -13.61
C SER A 323 -3.80 -13.76 -13.58
N LEU A 324 -3.25 -13.56 -12.38
CA LEU A 324 -1.92 -13.03 -12.16
C LEU A 324 -1.03 -14.17 -11.68
N VAL A 325 0.13 -14.33 -12.31
CA VAL A 325 1.07 -15.40 -12.00
C VAL A 325 2.41 -14.80 -11.63
N LYS A 326 2.92 -15.19 -10.47
CA LYS A 326 4.16 -14.67 -9.87
C LYS A 326 5.08 -15.83 -9.47
N PRO A 327 6.29 -15.93 -10.04
CA PRO A 327 7.32 -16.83 -9.51
C PRO A 327 7.73 -16.42 -8.10
N LEU A 328 7.98 -17.41 -7.23
CA LEU A 328 8.47 -17.23 -5.86
C LEU A 328 9.89 -17.76 -5.71
N ALA A 329 10.63 -17.23 -4.74
CA ALA A 329 12.05 -17.52 -4.52
C ALA A 329 12.36 -19.01 -4.26
N ASN A 330 11.38 -19.74 -3.74
CA ASN A 330 11.51 -21.18 -3.45
C ASN A 330 11.25 -22.08 -4.67
N GLY A 331 10.92 -21.50 -5.83
CA GLY A 331 10.58 -22.21 -7.07
C GLY A 331 9.09 -22.55 -7.22
N ASP A 332 8.24 -22.19 -6.24
CA ASP A 332 6.79 -22.25 -6.39
C ASP A 332 6.28 -21.04 -7.20
N TYR A 333 5.00 -21.08 -7.57
CA TYR A 333 4.30 -19.98 -8.22
C TYR A 333 3.11 -19.55 -7.36
N ALA A 334 2.97 -18.25 -7.13
CA ALA A 334 1.72 -17.67 -6.67
C ALA A 334 0.80 -17.42 -7.89
N ILE A 335 -0.46 -17.82 -7.79
CA ILE A 335 -1.47 -17.64 -8.82
C ILE A 335 -2.69 -16.99 -8.17
N GLY A 336 -2.98 -15.75 -8.53
CA GLY A 336 -4.22 -15.07 -8.19
C GLY A 336 -5.21 -15.17 -9.33
N MET A 337 -6.43 -15.62 -9.08
CA MET A 337 -7.53 -15.68 -10.04
C MET A 337 -8.62 -14.73 -9.57
N PHE A 338 -8.92 -13.71 -10.38
CA PHE A 338 -9.75 -12.58 -9.97
C PHE A 338 -10.99 -12.46 -10.85
N ASN A 339 -12.14 -12.23 -10.23
CA ASN A 339 -13.40 -11.99 -10.92
C ASN A 339 -13.93 -10.60 -10.58
N PHE A 340 -13.86 -9.68 -11.54
CA PHE A 340 -14.38 -8.33 -11.42
C PHE A 340 -15.84 -8.19 -11.88
N GLY A 341 -16.43 -9.27 -12.41
CA GLY A 341 -17.80 -9.29 -12.89
C GLY A 341 -18.83 -9.57 -11.79
N ASP A 342 -20.10 -9.31 -12.11
CA ASP A 342 -21.23 -9.47 -11.19
C ASP A 342 -21.85 -10.89 -11.21
N ARG A 343 -21.13 -11.87 -11.77
CA ARG A 343 -21.56 -13.27 -11.88
C ARG A 343 -20.39 -14.19 -11.59
N ALA A 344 -20.66 -15.37 -11.06
CA ALA A 344 -19.65 -16.40 -10.91
C ALA A 344 -18.97 -16.70 -12.27
N GLY A 345 -17.64 -16.73 -12.26
CA GLY A 345 -16.81 -16.94 -13.44
C GLY A 345 -15.99 -18.22 -13.32
N GLU A 346 -15.97 -19.02 -14.39
CA GLU A 346 -15.02 -20.14 -14.49
C GLU A 346 -13.62 -19.58 -14.79
N MET A 347 -12.65 -19.96 -13.97
CA MET A 347 -11.23 -19.66 -14.12
C MET A 347 -10.50 -20.91 -14.58
N SER A 348 -9.85 -20.84 -15.73
CA SER A 348 -9.20 -21.99 -16.36
C SER A 348 -7.75 -21.65 -16.69
N LEU A 349 -6.84 -22.06 -15.81
CA LEU A 349 -5.41 -21.84 -16.01
C LEU A 349 -4.80 -23.05 -16.72
N GLN A 350 -4.41 -22.86 -17.96
CA GLN A 350 -3.66 -23.87 -18.69
C GLN A 350 -2.18 -23.77 -18.32
N PHE A 351 -1.55 -24.90 -18.04
CA PHE A 351 -0.17 -24.93 -17.55
C PHE A 351 0.84 -24.52 -18.65
N TRP A 352 0.50 -24.72 -19.92
CA TRP A 352 1.33 -24.21 -21.01
C TRP A 352 1.36 -22.68 -21.07
N ASP A 353 0.30 -21.98 -20.64
CA ASP A 353 0.25 -20.51 -20.62
C ASP A 353 1.17 -19.92 -19.54
N ILE A 354 1.53 -20.71 -18.52
CA ILE A 354 2.58 -20.36 -17.54
C ILE A 354 3.96 -20.94 -17.91
N GLY A 355 4.09 -21.58 -19.08
CA GLY A 355 5.34 -22.15 -19.57
C GLY A 355 5.65 -23.58 -19.08
N LEU A 356 4.67 -24.30 -18.51
CA LEU A 356 4.82 -25.69 -18.06
C LEU A 356 4.15 -26.67 -19.06
N PRO A 357 4.91 -27.25 -20.01
CA PRO A 357 4.34 -28.15 -21.01
C PRO A 357 4.06 -29.54 -20.43
N ALA A 358 2.98 -30.19 -20.90
CA ALA A 358 2.61 -31.56 -20.51
C ALA A 358 3.76 -32.57 -20.76
N ALA A 359 4.51 -32.40 -21.85
CA ALA A 359 5.65 -33.26 -22.20
C ALA A 359 6.81 -33.22 -21.18
N SER A 360 6.82 -32.28 -20.24
CA SER A 360 7.84 -32.23 -19.17
C SER A 360 7.70 -33.36 -18.13
N GLY A 361 6.56 -34.06 -18.09
CA GLY A 361 6.26 -35.03 -17.03
C GLY A 361 6.12 -34.36 -15.66
N ARG A 362 5.67 -33.10 -15.64
CA ARG A 362 5.46 -32.29 -14.43
C ARG A 362 4.02 -31.79 -14.34
N GLY A 363 3.57 -31.60 -13.11
CA GLY A 363 2.29 -31.00 -12.75
C GLY A 363 2.46 -29.98 -11.64
N LEU A 364 1.35 -29.47 -11.13
CA LEU A 364 1.32 -28.52 -10.01
C LEU A 364 0.58 -29.16 -8.82
N SER A 365 1.22 -29.19 -7.65
CA SER A 365 0.53 -29.37 -6.37
C SER A 365 0.02 -28.02 -5.92
N VAL A 366 -1.29 -27.89 -5.76
CA VAL A 366 -1.97 -26.60 -5.57
C VAL A 366 -2.50 -26.49 -4.14
N TYR A 367 -2.10 -25.42 -3.46
CA TYR A 367 -2.57 -25.03 -2.13
C TYR A 367 -3.35 -23.72 -2.21
N ASP A 368 -4.56 -23.68 -1.62
CA ASP A 368 -5.42 -22.49 -1.55
C ASP A 368 -5.10 -21.67 -0.29
N CYS A 369 -4.64 -20.43 -0.49
CA CYS A 369 -4.16 -19.53 0.57
C CYS A 369 -5.29 -18.91 1.40
N TRP A 370 -6.53 -18.93 0.93
CA TRP A 370 -7.69 -18.45 1.69
C TRP A 370 -8.40 -19.58 2.43
N LYS A 371 -8.43 -20.78 1.85
CA LYS A 371 -9.00 -21.97 2.51
C LYS A 371 -8.02 -22.68 3.44
N HIS A 372 -6.73 -22.39 3.31
CA HIS A 372 -5.63 -23.07 3.98
C HIS A 372 -5.65 -24.60 3.73
N GLU A 373 -5.86 -24.98 2.47
CA GLU A 373 -6.11 -26.36 2.04
C GLU A 373 -5.27 -26.76 0.82
N GLU A 374 -4.72 -27.98 0.82
CA GLU A 374 -4.15 -28.60 -0.37
C GLU A 374 -5.29 -29.13 -1.27
N LEU A 375 -5.44 -28.55 -2.47
CA LEU A 375 -6.45 -28.94 -3.46
C LEU A 375 -6.06 -30.18 -4.26
N GLY A 376 -4.79 -30.60 -4.19
CA GLY A 376 -4.25 -31.78 -4.85
C GLY A 376 -3.27 -31.47 -5.97
N THR A 377 -2.90 -32.51 -6.72
CA THR A 377 -1.98 -32.39 -7.87
C THR A 377 -2.76 -32.44 -9.17
N PHE A 378 -2.47 -31.48 -10.03
CA PHE A 378 -3.10 -31.32 -11.33
C PHE A 378 -2.06 -31.42 -12.45
N THR A 379 -2.51 -31.82 -13.63
CA THR A 379 -1.70 -31.88 -14.85
C THR A 379 -2.42 -31.13 -15.96
N GLU A 380 -1.65 -30.49 -16.85
CA GLU A 380 -2.13 -29.72 -18.02
C GLU A 380 -2.94 -28.46 -17.71
N ARG A 381 -3.85 -28.48 -16.73
CA ARG A 381 -4.65 -27.33 -16.32
C ARG A 381 -5.19 -27.43 -14.89
N PHE A 382 -5.54 -26.27 -14.34
CA PHE A 382 -6.35 -26.15 -13.13
C PHE A 382 -7.61 -25.33 -13.44
N VAL A 383 -8.76 -25.77 -12.94
CA VAL A 383 -10.05 -25.09 -13.14
C VAL A 383 -10.77 -24.93 -11.82
N THR A 384 -11.31 -23.74 -11.59
CA THR A 384 -12.19 -23.44 -10.46
C THR A 384 -13.24 -22.42 -10.86
N THR A 385 -14.30 -22.29 -10.06
CA THR A 385 -15.23 -21.17 -10.14
C THR A 385 -14.85 -20.12 -9.09
N VAL A 386 -14.90 -18.85 -9.47
CA VAL A 386 -14.73 -17.71 -8.55
C VAL A 386 -16.03 -16.91 -8.55
N GLU A 387 -16.57 -16.66 -7.36
CA GLU A 387 -17.81 -15.90 -7.15
C GLU A 387 -17.66 -14.43 -7.61
N PRO A 388 -18.77 -13.69 -7.81
CA PRO A 388 -18.72 -12.28 -8.16
C PRO A 388 -17.82 -11.47 -7.22
N HIS A 389 -16.98 -10.60 -7.79
CA HIS A 389 -16.04 -9.73 -7.06
C HIS A 389 -14.98 -10.46 -6.21
N GLY A 390 -14.97 -11.79 -6.26
CA GLY A 390 -14.11 -12.64 -5.46
C GLY A 390 -12.78 -12.97 -6.09
N CYS A 391 -12.00 -13.74 -5.34
CA CYS A 391 -10.71 -14.25 -5.80
C CYS A 391 -10.41 -15.66 -5.28
N ALA A 392 -9.53 -16.36 -5.99
CA ALA A 392 -8.78 -17.49 -5.46
C ALA A 392 -7.29 -17.15 -5.50
N VAL A 393 -6.57 -17.42 -4.41
CA VAL A 393 -5.12 -17.19 -4.33
C VAL A 393 -4.45 -18.53 -4.02
N LEU A 394 -3.58 -18.97 -4.92
CA LEU A 394 -3.02 -20.30 -4.90
C LEU A 394 -1.50 -20.22 -4.80
N ARG A 395 -0.90 -21.12 -4.02
CA ARG A 395 0.52 -21.46 -4.13
C ARG A 395 0.63 -22.79 -4.87
N ALA A 396 1.35 -22.79 -5.99
CA ALA A 396 1.50 -23.94 -6.87
C ALA A 396 2.95 -24.40 -6.91
N LYS A 397 3.20 -25.61 -6.42
CA LYS A 397 4.52 -26.25 -6.42
C LYS A 397 4.67 -27.15 -7.63
N VAL A 398 5.77 -27.00 -8.37
CA VAL A 398 6.09 -27.89 -9.50
C VAL A 398 6.51 -29.27 -8.99
N VAL A 399 5.75 -30.31 -9.37
CA VAL A 399 5.97 -31.70 -8.96
C VAL A 399 6.12 -32.63 -10.17
N LYS A 400 6.75 -33.79 -9.97
CA LYS A 400 6.81 -34.85 -10.99
C LYS A 400 5.53 -35.69 -10.92
N VAL A 401 4.95 -36.01 -12.08
CA VAL A 401 3.69 -36.76 -12.23
C VAL A 401 3.86 -37.99 -13.12
#